data_AF-A0A8K1RBV6-F1
#
_entry.id   AF-A0A8K1RBV6-F1
#
_cell.length_a   1.000
_cell.length_b   1.000
_cell.length_c   1.000
_cell.angle_alpha   90.00
_cell.angle_beta   90.00
_cell.angle_gamma   90.00
#
_symmetry.space_group_name_H-M   'P 1'
#
loop_
_entity.id
_entity.type
_entity.pdbx_description
1 polymer ?
#
loop_
_entity_poly.entity_id
_entity_poly.type
_entity_poly.pdbx_seq_one_letter_code
_entity_poly.pdbx_strand_id
1 'polypeptide(L)'
;MSTKQHLTASGFSTILSYYASLNKGMSPSVLAAFPEIIGVKKDTVALPDNLNPHWLSGFVAGDGGFSIGIRTETGQIYFRFHVTQHSRDSSLMNLVVKFVGCGKVNIRSNTVITTYKICYNFTRVSFLILINILFITLSL
;
A
#
# COMPACT_ATOMS: atom_id res chain seq x y z
N MET A 1 0.81 -2.85 31.41
CA MET A 1 2.23 -2.55 31.68
C MET A 1 3.11 -3.41 30.79
N SER A 2 4.22 -2.89 30.27
CA SER A 2 5.16 -3.68 29.46
C SER A 2 6.09 -4.50 30.35
N THR A 3 6.46 -5.71 29.92
CA THR A 3 7.24 -6.70 30.69
C THR A 3 8.73 -6.39 30.84
N LYS A 4 9.22 -5.31 30.21
CA LYS A 4 10.64 -4.89 30.20
C LYS A 4 11.65 -5.98 29.75
N GLN A 5 11.20 -7.01 29.03
CA GLN A 5 12.05 -8.12 28.56
C GLN A 5 13.21 -7.67 27.66
N HIS A 6 13.10 -6.52 26.99
CA HIS A 6 14.19 -5.92 26.19
C HIS A 6 15.46 -5.63 26.98
N LEU A 7 15.40 -5.58 28.32
CA LEU A 7 16.57 -5.41 29.19
C LEU A 7 17.30 -6.72 29.49
N THR A 8 16.74 -7.86 29.08
CA THR A 8 17.37 -9.19 29.21
C THR A 8 18.07 -9.56 27.91
N ALA A 9 19.15 -10.35 27.98
CA ALA A 9 19.85 -10.83 26.80
C ALA A 9 18.90 -11.59 25.84
N SER A 10 18.06 -12.49 26.37
CA SER A 10 17.08 -13.23 25.56
C SER A 10 16.06 -12.33 24.86
N GLY A 11 15.54 -11.32 25.55
CA GLY A 11 14.58 -10.38 24.96
C GLY A 11 15.24 -9.46 23.93
N PHE A 12 16.49 -9.06 24.16
CA PHE A 12 17.28 -8.32 23.17
C PHE A 12 17.50 -9.13 21.89
N SER A 13 17.96 -10.39 22.00
CA SER A 13 18.10 -11.29 20.83
C SER A 13 16.78 -11.51 20.10
N THR A 14 15.67 -11.61 20.85
CA THR A 14 14.33 -11.71 20.26
C THR A 14 14.00 -10.46 19.43
N ILE A 15 14.25 -9.25 19.94
CA ILE A 15 14.02 -8.00 19.20
C ILE A 15 14.90 -7.94 17.95
N LEU A 16 16.17 -8.36 18.03
CA LEU A 16 17.05 -8.41 16.86
C LEU A 16 16.52 -9.37 15.78
N SER A 17 15.97 -10.52 16.17
CA SER A 17 15.34 -11.44 15.21
C SER A 17 14.14 -10.81 14.48
N TYR A 18 13.34 -9.98 15.17
CA TYR A 18 12.28 -9.21 14.52
C TYR A 18 12.86 -8.13 13.61
N TYR A 19 13.83 -7.36 14.11
CA TYR A 19 14.48 -6.29 13.35
C TYR A 19 15.09 -6.79 12.03
N ALA A 20 15.73 -7.96 12.05
CA ALA A 20 16.26 -8.61 10.86
C ALA A 20 15.21 -8.88 9.77
N SER A 21 13.95 -9.07 10.14
CA SER A 21 12.86 -9.25 9.19
C SER A 21 12.10 -7.96 8.87
N LEU A 22 12.26 -6.88 9.62
CA LEU A 22 11.52 -5.64 9.38
C LEU A 22 12.13 -4.84 8.22
N ASN A 23 11.26 -4.32 7.34
CA ASN A 23 11.63 -3.41 6.25
C ASN A 23 12.79 -3.91 5.38
N LYS A 24 13.98 -3.30 5.53
CA LYS A 24 15.21 -3.61 4.77
C LYS A 24 16.15 -4.57 5.53
N GLY A 25 15.76 -5.03 6.72
CA GLY A 25 16.58 -5.84 7.60
C GLY A 25 17.63 -5.02 8.38
N MET A 26 18.59 -5.73 8.98
CA MET A 26 19.64 -5.15 9.82
C MET A 26 20.68 -4.38 9.00
N SER A 27 21.26 -3.34 9.60
CA SER A 27 22.40 -2.64 9.02
C SER A 27 23.68 -3.51 9.04
N PRO A 28 24.68 -3.21 8.19
CA PRO A 28 25.94 -3.96 8.17
C PRO A 28 26.67 -3.98 9.52
N SER A 29 26.63 -2.88 10.28
CA SER A 29 27.25 -2.79 11.60
C SER A 29 26.60 -3.72 12.62
N VAL A 30 25.28 -3.86 12.58
CA VAL A 30 24.54 -4.74 13.48
C VAL A 30 24.78 -6.20 13.10
N LEU A 31 24.81 -6.53 11.80
CA LEU A 31 25.15 -7.87 11.32
C LEU A 31 26.56 -8.29 11.74
N ALA A 32 27.52 -7.37 11.72
CA ALA A 32 28.89 -7.65 12.17
C ALA A 32 28.97 -7.87 13.69
N ALA A 33 28.15 -7.17 14.47
CA ALA A 33 28.11 -7.31 15.92
C ALA A 33 27.33 -8.54 16.39
N PHE A 34 26.33 -9.00 15.62
CA PHE A 34 25.41 -10.09 15.97
C PHE A 34 25.19 -11.04 14.77
N PRO A 35 26.24 -11.74 14.30
CA PRO A 35 26.17 -12.60 13.12
C PRO A 35 25.26 -13.83 13.28
N GLU A 36 24.96 -14.24 14.51
CA GLU A 36 24.13 -15.39 14.85
C GLU A 36 22.62 -15.13 14.77
N ILE A 37 22.20 -13.88 14.63
CA ILE A 37 20.77 -13.52 14.62
C ILE A 37 20.13 -13.90 13.28
N ILE A 38 19.10 -14.75 13.36
CA ILE A 38 18.26 -15.16 12.23
C ILE A 38 16.94 -14.40 12.30
N GLY A 39 16.50 -13.87 11.16
CA GLY A 39 15.23 -13.17 11.05
C GLY A 39 14.02 -14.08 11.27
N VAL A 40 13.01 -13.57 11.97
CA VAL A 40 11.73 -14.29 12.12
C VAL A 40 11.05 -14.49 10.77
N LYS A 41 10.40 -15.65 10.58
CA LYS A 41 9.57 -15.87 9.40
C LYS A 41 8.42 -14.87 9.39
N LYS A 42 8.19 -14.22 8.25
CA LYS A 42 7.02 -13.34 8.07
C LYS A 42 5.79 -14.18 7.82
N ASP A 43 4.77 -13.98 8.64
CA ASP A 43 3.46 -14.55 8.38
C ASP A 43 2.82 -13.90 7.15
N THR A 44 2.08 -14.72 6.40
CA THR A 44 1.27 -14.23 5.29
C THR A 44 -0.05 -13.72 5.86
N VAL A 45 -0.34 -12.44 5.66
CA VAL A 45 -1.61 -11.85 6.10
C VAL A 45 -2.68 -12.15 5.04
N ALA A 46 -3.77 -12.77 5.46
CA ALA A 46 -4.93 -12.98 4.59
C ALA A 46 -5.61 -11.64 4.30
N LEU A 47 -5.99 -11.42 3.04
CA LEU A 47 -6.79 -10.27 2.66
C LEU A 47 -8.25 -10.49 3.08
N PRO A 48 -8.99 -9.41 3.41
CA PRO A 48 -10.42 -9.53 3.68
C PRO A 48 -11.19 -9.83 2.39
N ASP A 49 -12.37 -10.42 2.52
CA ASP A 49 -13.25 -10.70 1.37
C ASP A 49 -13.74 -9.42 0.67
N ASN A 50 -13.90 -8.34 1.44
CA ASN A 50 -14.36 -7.04 1.00
C ASN A 50 -13.53 -5.90 1.63
N LEU A 51 -13.34 -4.81 0.89
CA LEU A 51 -12.66 -3.62 1.40
C LEU A 51 -13.62 -2.71 2.13
N ASN A 52 -13.14 -2.08 3.20
CA ASN A 52 -13.85 -0.98 3.82
C ASN A 52 -13.69 0.29 2.95
N PRO A 53 -14.78 0.97 2.54
CA PRO A 53 -14.70 2.17 1.72
C PRO A 53 -13.89 3.31 2.35
N HIS A 54 -13.93 3.47 3.68
CA HIS A 54 -13.16 4.50 4.40
C HIS A 54 -11.67 4.16 4.47
N TRP A 55 -11.33 2.87 4.54
CA TRP A 55 -9.94 2.45 4.41
C TRP A 55 -9.43 2.74 3.00
N LEU A 56 -10.23 2.41 1.96
CA LEU A 56 -9.85 2.67 0.58
C LEU A 56 -9.68 4.18 0.30
N SER A 57 -10.55 5.04 0.86
CA SER A 57 -10.40 6.48 0.69
C SER A 57 -9.10 7.01 1.29
N GLY A 58 -8.74 6.58 2.51
CA GLY A 58 -7.47 6.96 3.13
C GLY A 58 -6.25 6.39 2.38
N PHE A 59 -6.36 5.16 1.91
CA PHE A 59 -5.32 4.52 1.12
C PHE A 59 -5.07 5.25 -0.20
N VAL A 60 -6.15 5.67 -0.89
CA VAL A 60 -6.08 6.50 -2.10
C VAL A 60 -5.53 7.90 -1.82
N ALA A 61 -5.83 8.48 -0.66
CA ALA A 61 -5.29 9.79 -0.29
C ALA A 61 -3.76 9.77 -0.10
N GLY A 62 -3.20 8.62 0.33
CA GLY A 62 -1.74 8.45 0.48
C GLY A 62 -1.04 8.08 -0.84
N ASP A 63 -1.48 6.99 -1.48
CA ASP A 63 -0.75 6.35 -2.59
C ASP A 63 -1.49 6.44 -3.95
N GLY A 64 -2.62 7.15 -3.98
CA GLY A 64 -3.45 7.33 -5.15
C GLY A 64 -3.44 8.75 -5.70
N GLY A 65 -4.19 8.94 -6.80
CA GLY A 65 -4.32 10.24 -7.41
C GLY A 65 -5.33 10.31 -8.55
N PHE A 66 -5.73 11.54 -8.85
CA PHE A 66 -6.62 11.88 -9.96
C PHE A 66 -5.86 12.79 -10.93
N SER A 67 -5.87 12.46 -12.22
CA SER A 67 -5.22 13.28 -13.24
C SER A 67 -6.12 13.50 -14.44
N ILE A 68 -6.12 14.73 -14.95
CA ILE A 68 -6.77 15.09 -16.20
C ILE A 68 -5.67 15.27 -17.25
N GLY A 69 -5.87 14.72 -18.44
CA GLY A 69 -4.92 14.88 -19.54
C GLY A 69 -5.61 14.98 -20.88
N ILE A 70 -4.86 15.44 -21.88
CA ILE A 70 -5.32 15.56 -23.27
C ILE A 70 -4.48 14.59 -24.11
N ARG A 71 -5.13 13.78 -24.94
CA ARG A 71 -4.42 12.96 -25.93
C ARG A 71 -3.94 13.86 -27.05
N THR A 72 -2.62 13.92 -27.26
CA THR A 72 -1.98 14.76 -28.29
C THR A 72 -2.48 14.45 -29.70
N GLU A 73 -2.72 13.17 -30.00
CA GLU A 73 -3.13 12.73 -31.34
C GLU A 73 -4.58 13.07 -31.70
N THR A 74 -5.49 13.10 -30.71
CA THR A 74 -6.94 13.20 -30.93
C THR A 74 -7.57 14.43 -30.32
N GLY A 75 -6.83 15.19 -29.51
CA GLY A 75 -7.38 16.28 -28.67
C GLY A 75 -8.33 15.78 -27.57
N GLN A 76 -8.49 14.46 -27.40
CA GLN A 76 -9.47 13.91 -26.46
C GLN A 76 -9.02 14.12 -25.01
N ILE A 77 -9.88 14.75 -24.21
CA ILE A 77 -9.71 14.88 -22.76
C ILE A 77 -9.98 13.53 -22.08
N TYR A 78 -9.14 13.15 -21.12
CA TYR A 78 -9.32 11.93 -20.34
C TYR A 78 -9.09 12.17 -18.84
N PHE A 79 -9.84 11.44 -18.02
CA PHE A 79 -9.75 11.47 -16.56
C PHE A 79 -9.19 10.15 -16.03
N ARG A 80 -8.15 10.19 -15.22
CA ARG A 80 -7.51 8.99 -14.69
C ARG A 80 -7.58 8.98 -13.18
N PHE A 81 -8.08 7.89 -12.63
CA PHE A 81 -7.87 7.51 -11.24
C PHE A 81 -6.76 6.45 -11.21
N HIS A 82 -5.81 6.59 -10.30
CA HIS A 82 -4.72 5.65 -10.18
C HIS A 82 -4.33 5.46 -8.72
N VAL A 83 -3.76 4.30 -8.45
CA VAL A 83 -3.12 3.94 -7.17
C VAL A 83 -1.79 3.32 -7.53
N THR A 84 -0.73 3.59 -6.78
CA THR A 84 0.58 3.00 -7.07
C THR A 84 1.06 2.24 -5.85
N GLN A 85 1.43 0.97 -6.01
CA GLN A 85 1.91 0.15 -4.90
C GLN A 85 2.94 -0.87 -5.36
N HIS A 86 3.75 -1.40 -4.45
CA HIS A 86 4.71 -2.45 -4.75
C HIS A 86 4.03 -3.72 -5.31
N SER A 87 4.72 -4.48 -6.18
CA SER A 87 4.16 -5.68 -6.83
C SER A 87 3.80 -6.82 -5.88
N ARG A 88 4.45 -6.86 -4.71
CA ARG A 88 4.13 -7.79 -3.62
C ARG A 88 2.66 -7.71 -3.18
N ASP A 89 2.03 -6.55 -3.35
CA ASP A 89 0.64 -6.29 -2.93
C ASP A 89 -0.34 -6.39 -4.11
N SER A 90 -0.01 -7.15 -5.16
CA SER A 90 -0.85 -7.35 -6.34
C SER A 90 -2.23 -7.94 -6.01
N SER A 91 -2.31 -8.86 -5.04
CA SER A 91 -3.57 -9.43 -4.57
C SER A 91 -4.51 -8.38 -3.97
N LEU A 92 -3.98 -7.45 -3.16
CA LEU A 92 -4.75 -6.34 -2.60
C LEU A 92 -5.34 -5.47 -3.70
N MET A 93 -4.66 -5.36 -4.82
CA MET A 93 -5.02 -4.42 -5.86
C MET A 93 -6.01 -5.02 -6.86
N ASN A 94 -5.97 -6.32 -7.06
CA ASN A 94 -7.09 -7.05 -7.65
C ASN A 94 -8.35 -6.88 -6.79
N LEU A 95 -8.21 -6.89 -5.46
CA LEU A 95 -9.34 -6.63 -4.56
C LEU A 95 -9.86 -5.18 -4.68
N VAL A 96 -8.98 -4.18 -4.83
CA VAL A 96 -9.39 -2.79 -5.12
C VAL A 96 -10.16 -2.70 -6.45
N VAL A 97 -9.68 -3.34 -7.52
CA VAL A 97 -10.38 -3.37 -8.82
C VAL A 97 -11.75 -4.04 -8.69
N LYS A 98 -11.83 -5.15 -7.96
CA LYS A 98 -13.10 -5.83 -7.66
C LYS A 98 -14.06 -4.93 -6.88
N PHE A 99 -13.57 -4.23 -5.86
CA PHE A 99 -14.36 -3.33 -5.02
C PHE A 99 -14.91 -2.13 -5.81
N VAL A 100 -14.08 -1.47 -6.61
CA VAL A 100 -14.49 -0.33 -7.45
C VAL A 100 -15.38 -0.81 -8.61
N GLY A 101 -15.28 -2.08 -8.99
CA GLY A 101 -16.04 -2.67 -10.09
C GLY A 101 -15.57 -2.18 -11.48
N CYS A 102 -14.37 -1.61 -11.57
CA CYS A 102 -13.71 -1.23 -12.81
C CYS A 102 -12.19 -1.06 -12.65
N GLY A 103 -11.48 -0.94 -13.77
CA GLY A 103 -10.03 -0.74 -13.80
C GLY A 103 -9.23 -1.99 -14.12
N LYS A 104 -7.90 -1.84 -14.19
CA LYS A 104 -6.98 -2.95 -14.49
C LYS A 104 -5.68 -2.81 -13.70
N VAL A 105 -5.20 -3.94 -13.19
CA VAL A 105 -3.86 -4.07 -12.65
C VAL A 105 -2.85 -4.14 -13.80
N ASN A 106 -1.89 -3.21 -13.84
CA ASN A 106 -0.80 -3.23 -14.81
C ASN A 106 0.54 -3.27 -14.06
N ILE A 107 1.34 -4.29 -14.36
CA ILE A 107 2.69 -4.43 -13.81
C ILE A 107 3.67 -3.79 -14.79
N ARG A 108 4.50 -2.87 -14.30
CA ARG A 108 5.56 -2.28 -15.12
C ARG A 108 6.74 -3.25 -15.18
N SER A 109 7.20 -3.59 -16.38
CA SER A 109 8.28 -4.57 -16.60
C SER A 109 9.65 -4.13 -16.03
N ASN A 110 9.89 -2.83 -15.93
CA ASN A 110 11.21 -2.28 -15.56
C ASN A 110 11.32 -1.77 -14.12
N THR A 111 10.31 -2.01 -13.28
CA THR A 111 10.30 -1.57 -11.88
C THR A 111 9.56 -2.59 -11.02
N VAL A 112 10.04 -2.85 -9.80
CA VAL A 112 9.31 -3.65 -8.78
C VAL A 112 8.03 -2.93 -8.29
N ILE A 113 7.79 -1.73 -8.80
CA ILE A 113 6.61 -0.90 -8.55
C ILE A 113 5.50 -1.31 -9.52
N THR A 114 4.33 -1.65 -8.97
CA THR A 114 3.10 -1.83 -9.74
C THR A 114 2.34 -0.52 -9.77
N THR A 115 2.17 0.03 -10.97
CA THR A 115 1.33 1.21 -11.16
C THR A 115 -0.06 0.77 -11.56
N TYR A 116 -1.04 0.94 -10.67
CA TYR A 116 -2.43 0.64 -10.98
C TYR A 116 -3.04 1.79 -11.77
N LYS A 117 -3.66 1.44 -12.90
CA LYS A 117 -4.35 2.39 -13.76
C LYS A 117 -5.81 1.99 -13.81
N ILE A 118 -6.65 2.71 -13.08
CA ILE A 118 -8.10 2.51 -13.10
C ILE A 118 -8.67 3.52 -14.11
N CYS A 119 -9.19 3.01 -15.23
CA CYS A 119 -9.58 3.83 -16.37
C CYS A 119 -11.10 3.79 -16.63
N TYR A 120 -11.70 4.97 -16.47
CA TYR A 120 -12.92 5.54 -17.07
C TYR A 120 -14.30 4.90 -16.77
N ASN A 121 -14.95 5.41 -15.72
CA ASN A 121 -16.23 6.13 -15.79
C ASN A 121 -16.34 6.96 -14.48
N PHE A 122 -16.31 8.30 -14.55
CA PHE A 122 -16.28 9.18 -13.37
C PHE A 122 -17.45 8.89 -12.41
N THR A 123 -18.59 8.43 -12.95
CA THR A 123 -19.79 8.08 -12.19
C THR A 123 -19.57 6.99 -11.16
N ARG A 124 -18.56 6.11 -11.33
CA ARG A 124 -18.28 5.00 -10.40
C ARG A 124 -17.20 5.30 -9.36
N VAL A 125 -16.46 6.40 -9.49
CA VAL A 125 -15.39 6.79 -8.56
C VAL A 125 -15.77 8.06 -7.78
N SER A 126 -16.87 8.70 -8.15
CA SER A 126 -17.46 9.86 -7.46
C SER A 126 -17.69 9.61 -5.97
N PHE A 127 -18.00 8.39 -5.54
CA PHE A 127 -18.17 8.06 -4.12
C PHE A 127 -16.87 8.24 -3.31
N LEU A 128 -15.70 7.93 -3.88
CA LEU A 128 -14.41 8.13 -3.21
C LEU A 128 -14.08 9.62 -3.06
N ILE A 129 -14.48 10.42 -4.05
CA ILE A 129 -14.32 11.88 -4.01
C ILE A 129 -15.27 12.47 -2.96
N LEU A 130 -16.52 12.03 -2.93
CA LEU A 130 -17.53 12.49 -1.96
C LEU A 130 -17.16 12.13 -0.52
N ILE A 131 -16.64 10.92 -0.26
CA ILE A 131 -16.17 10.53 1.08
C ILE A 131 -15.02 11.45 1.54
N ASN A 132 -14.05 11.74 0.66
CA ASN A 132 -12.94 12.63 1.01
C ASN A 132 -13.41 14.08 1.23
N ILE A 133 -14.32 14.60 0.42
CA ILE A 133 -14.86 15.97 0.58
C ILE A 133 -15.70 16.07 1.87
N LEU A 134 -16.55 15.08 2.17
CA LEU A 134 -17.39 15.10 3.36
C LEU A 134 -16.56 15.15 4.66
N PHE A 135 -15.42 14.43 4.69
CA PHE A 135 -14.47 14.48 5.81
C PHE A 135 -13.80 15.85 5.96
N ILE A 136 -13.50 16.55 4.86
CA ILE A 136 -12.93 17.89 4.89
C ILE A 136 -13.96 18.91 5.39
N THR A 137 -15.23 18.79 4.98
CA THR A 137 -16.29 19.74 5.36
C THR A 137 -16.83 19.54 6.78
N LEU A 138 -16.66 18.35 7.39
CA LEU A 138 -17.06 18.08 8.77
C LEU A 138 -15.95 18.42 9.80
N SER A 139 -14.78 18.82 9.33
CA SER A 139 -13.60 19.15 10.15
C SER A 139 -13.28 20.65 10.18
N LEU A 140 -14.18 21.49 9.64
CA LEU A 140 -14.15 22.96 9.62
C LEU A 140 -15.44 23.50 10.23
#